data_AF-A0A8T1HE25-F1
#
_entry.id   AF-A0A8T1HE25-F1
#
_cell.length_a   1.000
_cell.length_b   1.000
_cell.length_c   1.000
_cell.angle_alpha   90.00
_cell.angle_beta   90.00
_cell.angle_gamma   90.00
#
_symmetry.space_group_name_H-M   'P 1'
#
loop_
_entity.id
_entity.type
_entity.pdbx_description
1 polymer ?
#
loop_
_entity_poly.entity_id
_entity_poly.type
_entity_poly.pdbx_seq_one_letter_code
_entity_poly.pdbx_strand_id
1 'polypeptide(L)'
;MNKVWLEALEAPTDVFTTLRLADNTLGEFYCPELIGWIRYSRDYKKEVRFSTKKTLNILMKAPHEEESDFGLLLLSLAKDNAIKKDTTMKDLIERLQSQLYKSWIDAKMTSDKLRTLIASPVTENWNRVFSLPTTDPKFMLLKAYTL
;
A
#
# COMPACT_ATOMS: atom_id res chain seq x y z
N MET A 1 15.23 -11.97 6.17
CA MET A 1 15.41 -11.30 4.87
C MET A 1 15.88 -12.35 3.87
N ASN A 2 15.26 -12.49 2.70
CA ASN A 2 15.61 -13.58 1.77
C ASN A 2 16.89 -13.19 0.99
N LYS A 3 18.06 -13.51 1.57
CA LYS A 3 19.38 -13.09 1.08
C LYS A 3 19.68 -13.62 -0.33
N VAL A 4 19.14 -14.80 -0.66
CA VAL A 4 19.34 -15.47 -1.96
C VAL A 4 18.92 -14.57 -3.13
N TRP A 5 17.75 -13.94 -3.06
CA TRP A 5 17.28 -13.04 -4.12
C TRP A 5 18.06 -11.72 -4.20
N LEU A 6 18.67 -11.27 -3.09
CA LEU A 6 19.51 -10.07 -3.11
C LEU A 6 20.87 -10.40 -3.73
N GLU A 7 21.46 -11.54 -3.38
CA GLU A 7 22.73 -12.04 -3.92
C GLU A 7 22.64 -12.31 -5.43
N ALA A 8 21.51 -12.86 -5.88
CA ALA A 8 21.23 -13.08 -7.31
C ALA A 8 20.76 -11.83 -8.06
N LEU A 9 20.57 -10.69 -7.38
CA LEU A 9 20.05 -9.44 -7.96
C LEU A 9 18.72 -9.61 -8.72
N GLU A 10 17.86 -10.51 -8.24
CA GLU A 10 16.54 -10.74 -8.82
C GLU A 10 15.71 -9.44 -8.86
N ALA A 11 14.96 -9.18 -9.93
CA ALA A 11 14.20 -7.94 -9.96
C ALA A 11 13.02 -8.01 -8.97
N PRO A 12 12.68 -6.91 -8.26
CA PRO A 12 11.51 -6.89 -7.38
C PRO A 12 10.21 -7.31 -8.08
N THR A 13 10.06 -7.07 -9.38
CA THR A 13 8.90 -7.53 -10.17
C THR A 13 8.86 -9.07 -10.27
N ASP A 14 10.01 -9.70 -10.47
CA ASP A 14 10.10 -11.16 -10.64
C ASP A 14 9.88 -11.87 -9.31
N VAL A 15 10.43 -11.30 -8.23
CA VAL A 15 10.16 -11.77 -6.86
C VAL A 15 8.69 -11.59 -6.48
N PHE A 16 8.05 -10.48 -6.86
CA PHE A 16 6.62 -10.25 -6.63
C PHE A 16 5.76 -11.34 -7.28
N THR A 17 6.10 -11.67 -8.52
CA THR A 17 5.43 -12.70 -9.32
C THR A 17 5.68 -14.09 -8.74
N THR A 18 6.93 -14.39 -8.35
CA THR A 18 7.32 -15.67 -7.74
C THR A 18 6.58 -15.94 -6.44
N LEU A 19 6.39 -14.89 -5.62
CA LEU A 19 5.61 -14.94 -4.39
C LEU A 19 4.09 -14.94 -4.62
N ARG A 20 3.65 -14.83 -5.89
CA ARG A 20 2.24 -14.80 -6.29
C ARG A 20 1.43 -13.74 -5.53
N LEU A 21 2.05 -12.59 -5.23
CA LEU A 21 1.42 -11.54 -4.45
C LEU A 21 0.26 -10.86 -5.17
N ALA A 22 0.18 -11.02 -6.49
CA ALA A 22 -0.96 -10.61 -7.32
C ALA A 22 -2.19 -11.51 -7.13
N ASP A 23 -2.02 -12.77 -6.73
CA ASP A 23 -3.11 -13.75 -6.64
C ASP A 23 -3.83 -13.68 -5.28
N ASN A 24 -3.28 -12.94 -4.32
CA ASN A 24 -3.83 -12.83 -2.97
C ASN A 24 -5.03 -11.86 -2.96
N THR A 25 -6.23 -12.38 -2.71
CA THR A 25 -7.42 -11.55 -2.50
C THR A 25 -7.30 -10.75 -1.20
N LEU A 26 -7.85 -9.53 -1.22
CA LEU A 26 -7.74 -8.48 -0.20
C LEU A 26 -8.02 -8.90 1.27
N GLY A 27 -8.74 -9.99 1.51
CA GLY A 27 -8.96 -10.51 2.87
C GLY A 27 -7.68 -10.86 3.64
N GLU A 28 -6.58 -11.14 2.92
CA GLU A 28 -5.31 -11.59 3.48
C GLU A 28 -4.16 -10.59 3.25
N PHE A 29 -4.46 -9.30 3.08
CA PHE A 29 -3.48 -8.25 2.82
C PHE A 29 -2.31 -8.17 3.81
N TYR A 30 -2.50 -8.69 5.01
CA TYR A 30 -1.46 -8.82 6.01
C TYR A 30 -0.75 -10.18 5.89
N CYS A 31 -0.29 -10.53 4.69
CA CYS A 31 0.53 -11.73 4.52
C CYS A 31 2.01 -11.41 4.79
N PRO A 32 2.73 -12.25 5.55
CA PRO A 32 4.16 -12.09 5.80
C PRO A 32 5.00 -11.94 4.53
N GLU A 33 4.57 -12.56 3.43
CA GLU A 33 5.21 -12.54 2.12
C GLU A 33 5.22 -11.14 1.52
N LEU A 34 4.11 -10.39 1.61
CA LEU A 34 4.02 -9.01 1.13
C LEU A 34 4.94 -8.09 1.93
N ILE A 35 4.94 -8.22 3.25
CA ILE A 35 5.83 -7.44 4.13
C ILE A 35 7.29 -7.77 3.83
N GLY A 36 7.59 -9.05 3.61
CA GLY A 36 8.90 -9.53 3.18
C GLY A 36 9.34 -8.92 1.85
N TRP A 37 8.44 -8.88 0.87
CA TRP A 37 8.69 -8.32 -0.45
C TRP A 37 8.87 -6.79 -0.42
N ILE A 38 8.06 -6.05 0.35
CA ILE A 38 8.22 -4.60 0.52
C ILE A 38 9.62 -4.30 1.09
N ARG A 39 10.02 -5.05 2.12
CA ARG A 39 11.36 -4.94 2.72
C ARG A 39 12.44 -5.27 1.69
N TYR A 40 12.24 -6.31 0.88
CA TYR A 40 13.13 -6.70 -0.21
C TYR A 40 13.32 -5.61 -1.26
N SER A 41 12.23 -4.98 -1.72
CA SER A 41 12.32 -3.90 -2.71
C SER A 41 13.16 -2.71 -2.22
N ARG A 42 13.14 -2.44 -0.92
CA ARG A 42 13.99 -1.42 -0.28
C ARG A 42 15.46 -1.83 -0.24
N ASP A 43 15.75 -3.08 0.07
CA ASP A 43 17.14 -3.53 0.16
C ASP A 43 17.76 -3.65 -1.24
N TYR A 44 16.98 -4.09 -2.24
CA TYR A 44 17.36 -4.07 -3.66
C TYR A 44 17.69 -2.66 -4.18
N LYS A 45 17.01 -1.62 -3.69
CA LYS A 45 17.25 -0.22 -4.06
C LYS A 45 18.68 0.25 -3.79
N LYS A 46 19.33 -0.30 -2.76
CA LYS A 46 20.70 0.08 -2.40
C LYS A 46 21.71 -0.39 -3.46
N GLU A 47 21.37 -1.45 -4.19
CA GLU A 47 22.21 -2.03 -5.24
C GLU A 47 21.93 -1.40 -6.62
N VAL A 48 20.65 -1.10 -6.95
CA VAL A 48 20.25 -0.76 -8.33
C VAL A 48 19.19 0.35 -8.42
N ARG A 49 19.47 1.60 -8.03
CA ARG A 49 18.61 2.82 -8.22
C ARG A 49 17.08 2.58 -8.23
N PHE A 50 16.57 1.69 -7.38
CA PHE A 50 15.19 1.23 -7.47
C PHE A 50 14.31 2.17 -6.68
N SER A 51 13.51 3.01 -7.35
CA SER A 51 12.78 4.06 -6.64
C SER A 51 11.58 3.51 -5.89
N THR A 52 11.19 4.19 -4.81
CA THR A 52 9.94 3.90 -4.09
C THR A 52 8.72 3.95 -5.02
N LYS A 53 8.79 4.78 -6.08
CA LYS A 53 7.74 4.89 -7.11
C LYS A 53 7.62 3.59 -7.91
N LYS A 54 8.74 2.93 -8.23
CA LYS A 54 8.72 1.62 -8.88
C LYS A 54 8.13 0.55 -7.95
N THR A 55 8.47 0.55 -6.65
CA THR A 55 7.83 -0.32 -5.66
C THR A 55 6.31 -0.15 -5.66
N LEU A 56 5.83 1.11 -5.55
CA LEU A 56 4.40 1.40 -5.54
C LEU A 56 3.72 0.97 -6.85
N ASN A 57 4.35 1.22 -8.00
CA ASN A 57 3.80 0.79 -9.28
C ASN A 57 3.69 -0.74 -9.41
N ILE A 58 4.58 -1.52 -8.80
CA ILE A 58 4.47 -2.99 -8.81
C ILE A 58 3.34 -3.43 -7.88
N LEU A 59 3.23 -2.85 -6.67
CA LEU A 59 2.11 -3.10 -5.77
C LEU A 59 0.78 -2.87 -6.49
N MET A 60 0.63 -1.72 -7.14
CA MET A 60 -0.59 -1.33 -7.86
C MET A 60 -0.87 -2.12 -9.14
N LYS A 61 0.05 -2.98 -9.60
CA LYS A 61 -0.16 -3.85 -10.77
C LYS A 61 -0.86 -5.17 -10.44
N ALA A 62 -0.97 -5.51 -9.16
CA ALA A 62 -1.76 -6.67 -8.77
C ALA A 62 -3.24 -6.44 -9.16
N PRO A 63 -3.96 -7.47 -9.60
CA PRO A 63 -5.37 -7.39 -9.96
C PRO A 63 -6.19 -7.13 -8.70
N HIS A 64 -6.33 -5.86 -8.34
CA HIS A 64 -7.25 -5.41 -7.30
C HIS A 64 -8.45 -4.76 -7.96
N GLU A 65 -9.61 -4.93 -7.31
CA GLU A 65 -10.85 -4.35 -7.77
C GLU A 65 -10.82 -2.82 -7.65
N GLU A 66 -10.10 -2.24 -6.67
CA GLU A 66 -10.01 -0.78 -6.50
C GLU A 66 -8.65 -0.23 -6.02
N GLU A 67 -8.25 0.93 -6.55
CA GLU A 67 -7.02 1.65 -6.16
C GLU A 67 -7.03 2.12 -4.68
N SER A 68 -8.23 2.29 -4.12
CA SER A 68 -8.50 2.71 -2.74
C SER A 68 -7.98 1.69 -1.71
N ASP A 69 -7.92 0.41 -2.08
CA ASP A 69 -7.50 -0.69 -1.21
C ASP A 69 -6.02 -0.60 -0.82
N PHE A 70 -5.17 -0.08 -1.70
CA PHE A 70 -3.76 0.18 -1.38
C PHE A 70 -3.59 1.26 -0.32
N GLY A 71 -4.48 2.26 -0.29
CA GLY A 71 -4.51 3.26 0.75
C GLY A 71 -4.78 2.63 2.12
N LEU A 72 -5.75 1.72 2.18
CA LEU A 72 -6.11 1.00 3.41
C LEU A 72 -4.99 0.05 3.87
N LEU A 73 -4.36 -0.67 2.95
CA LEU A 73 -3.22 -1.53 3.21
C LEU A 73 -2.07 -0.74 3.86
N LEU A 74 -1.60 0.32 3.19
CA LEU A 74 -0.45 1.10 3.67
C LEU A 74 -0.75 1.78 5.01
N LEU A 75 -1.99 2.25 5.21
CA LEU A 75 -2.43 2.80 6.49
C LEU A 75 -2.41 1.74 7.62
N SER A 76 -2.85 0.52 7.31
CA SER A 76 -2.85 -0.59 8.27
C SER A 76 -1.42 -0.99 8.64
N LEU A 77 -0.51 -1.10 7.65
CA LEU A 77 0.91 -1.35 7.87
C LEU A 77 1.56 -0.25 8.73
N ALA A 78 1.24 1.02 8.49
CA ALA A 78 1.77 2.14 9.28
C ALA A 78 1.31 2.09 10.76
N LYS A 79 0.17 1.45 11.04
CA LYS A 79 -0.37 1.30 12.39
C LYS A 79 0.16 0.10 13.14
N ASP A 80 0.67 -0.91 12.43
CA ASP A 80 1.20 -2.12 13.02
C ASP A 80 2.38 -1.84 13.97
N ASN A 81 2.37 -2.52 15.12
CA ASN A 81 3.36 -2.29 16.17
C ASN A 81 4.76 -2.83 15.81
N ALA A 82 4.86 -3.91 15.04
CA ALA A 82 6.14 -4.42 14.57
C ALA A 82 6.75 -3.49 13.52
N ILE A 83 5.93 -2.96 12.61
CA ILE A 83 6.37 -1.96 11.62
C ILE A 83 6.79 -0.65 12.31
N LYS A 84 6.04 -0.16 13.29
CA LYS A 84 6.40 1.05 14.05
C LYS A 84 7.73 0.94 14.78
N LYS A 85 8.11 -0.25 15.24
CA LYS A 85 9.39 -0.51 15.91
C LYS A 85 10.57 -0.58 14.91
N ASP A 86 10.31 -0.98 13.67
CA ASP A 86 11.29 -0.97 12.58
C ASP A 86 11.27 0.40 11.89
N THR A 87 12.03 1.37 12.41
CA THR A 87 12.05 2.76 11.90
C THR A 87 12.30 2.83 10.39
N THR A 88 13.13 1.93 9.85
CA THR A 88 13.41 1.93 8.41
C THR A 88 12.21 1.46 7.60
N MET A 89 11.46 0.48 8.10
CA MET A 89 10.22 0.03 7.47
C MET A 89 9.12 1.08 7.60
N LYS A 90 9.00 1.71 8.76
CA LYS A 90 8.08 2.84 8.98
C LYS A 90 8.29 3.94 7.94
N ASP A 91 9.52 4.42 7.79
CA ASP A 91 9.87 5.48 6.82
C ASP A 91 9.55 5.05 5.37
N LEU A 92 9.74 3.77 5.04
CA LEU A 92 9.42 3.23 3.72
C LEU A 92 7.91 3.25 3.45
N ILE A 93 7.10 2.81 4.43
CA ILE A 93 5.63 2.83 4.32
C ILE A 93 5.13 4.27 4.19
N GLU A 94 5.63 5.21 4.99
CA GLU A 94 5.24 6.63 4.90
C GLU A 94 5.58 7.25 3.53
N ARG A 95 6.73 6.87 2.94
CA ARG A 95 7.10 7.28 1.58
C ARG A 95 6.19 6.67 0.51
N LEU A 96 5.79 5.40 0.67
CA LEU A 96 4.84 4.75 -0.23
C LEU A 96 3.46 5.44 -0.16
N GLN A 97 2.98 5.76 1.05
CA GLN A 97 1.74 6.52 1.24
C GLN A 97 1.80 7.90 0.58
N SER A 98 2.88 8.64 0.84
CA SER A 98 3.06 9.97 0.24
C SER A 98 3.08 9.93 -1.29
N GLN A 99 3.65 8.88 -1.88
CA GLN A 99 3.66 8.69 -3.33
C GLN A 99 2.29 8.31 -3.89
N LEU A 100 1.53 7.48 -3.17
CA LEU A 100 0.16 7.14 -3.53
C LEU A 100 -0.75 8.37 -3.49
N TYR A 101 -0.67 9.18 -2.43
CA TYR A 101 -1.46 10.40 -2.35
C TYR A 101 -1.05 11.41 -3.42
N LYS A 102 0.25 11.50 -3.72
CA LYS A 102 0.70 12.31 -4.85
C LYS A 102 0.14 11.83 -6.18
N SER A 103 0.09 10.52 -6.45
CA SER A 103 -0.52 10.01 -7.70
C SER A 103 -2.01 10.31 -7.77
N TRP A 104 -2.74 10.25 -6.65
CA TRP A 104 -4.14 10.66 -6.58
C TRP A 104 -4.32 12.15 -6.86
N ILE A 105 -3.49 13.00 -6.27
CA ILE A 105 -3.50 14.45 -6.53
C ILE A 105 -3.21 14.75 -8.00
N ASP A 106 -2.16 14.14 -8.56
CA ASP A 106 -1.76 14.29 -9.97
C ASP A 106 -2.89 13.80 -10.92
N ALA A 107 -3.61 12.75 -10.52
CA ALA A 107 -4.79 12.23 -11.22
C ALA A 107 -6.08 13.04 -10.99
N LYS A 108 -6.01 14.16 -10.26
CA LYS A 108 -7.15 15.02 -9.89
C LYS A 108 -8.27 14.23 -9.17
N MET A 109 -7.87 13.28 -8.32
CA MET A 109 -8.77 12.58 -7.41
C MET A 109 -9.35 13.58 -6.40
N THR A 110 -10.66 13.79 -6.44
CA THR A 110 -11.34 14.64 -5.45
C THR A 110 -11.63 13.83 -4.20
N SER A 111 -11.80 14.52 -3.07
CA SER A 111 -12.27 13.88 -1.83
C SER A 111 -13.56 13.10 -2.05
N ASP A 112 -14.50 13.64 -2.84
CA ASP A 112 -15.75 12.96 -3.18
C ASP A 112 -15.53 11.68 -4.00
N LYS A 113 -14.60 11.67 -4.97
CA LYS A 113 -14.29 10.46 -5.74
C LYS A 113 -13.61 9.41 -4.89
N LEU A 114 -12.61 9.79 -4.08
CA LEU A 114 -11.94 8.87 -3.16
C LEU A 114 -12.96 8.26 -2.19
N ARG A 115 -13.89 9.08 -1.72
CA ARG A 115 -14.98 8.66 -0.83
C ARG A 115 -15.91 7.65 -1.48
N THR A 116 -16.27 7.84 -2.75
CA THR A 116 -17.06 6.88 -3.51
C THR A 116 -16.34 5.54 -3.65
N LEU A 117 -15.02 5.55 -3.87
CA LEU A 117 -14.22 4.33 -3.96
C LEU A 117 -14.16 3.60 -2.59
N ILE A 118 -13.80 4.29 -1.50
CA ILE A 118 -13.70 3.61 -0.19
C ILE A 118 -15.06 3.20 0.40
N ALA A 119 -16.17 3.83 -0.04
CA ALA A 119 -17.51 3.45 0.33
C ALA A 119 -17.87 2.14 -0.41
N SER A 120 -17.92 1.04 0.36
CA SER A 120 -18.18 -0.32 -0.16
C SER A 120 -19.29 -0.37 -1.21
N PRO A 121 -19.19 -1.23 -2.24
CA PRO A 121 -20.14 -1.29 -3.37
C PRO A 121 -21.60 -1.58 -2.98
N VAL A 122 -21.88 -1.96 -1.73
CA VAL A 122 -23.20 -2.43 -1.28
C VAL A 122 -24.04 -1.34 -0.61
N THR A 123 -23.49 -0.16 -0.32
CA THR A 123 -24.30 0.94 0.22
C THR A 123 -24.07 2.22 -0.57
N GLU A 124 -25.05 2.62 -1.37
CA GLU A 124 -25.15 3.90 -2.08
C GLU A 124 -25.07 5.14 -1.16
N ASN A 125 -24.82 4.96 0.14
CA ASN A 125 -24.81 6.01 1.13
C ASN A 125 -23.37 6.38 1.53
N TRP A 126 -22.70 7.10 0.63
CA TRP A 126 -21.40 7.75 0.80
C TRP A 126 -21.29 8.56 2.12
N ASN A 127 -22.40 9.07 2.68
CA ASN A 127 -22.47 9.72 4.02
C ASN A 127 -22.05 8.82 5.17
N ARG A 128 -22.07 7.50 4.99
CA ARG A 128 -21.68 6.58 6.05
C ARG A 128 -20.20 6.67 6.41
N VAL A 129 -19.30 7.02 5.49
CA VAL A 129 -17.86 7.11 5.80
C VAL A 129 -17.58 8.11 6.93
N PHE A 130 -18.29 9.25 6.98
CA PHE A 130 -18.15 10.24 8.06
C PHE A 130 -18.84 9.82 9.37
N SER A 131 -19.78 8.88 9.30
CA SER A 131 -20.39 8.28 10.48
C SER A 131 -19.60 7.08 11.03
N LEU A 132 -18.57 6.62 10.32
CA LEU A 132 -17.70 5.57 10.83
C LEU A 132 -16.91 6.08 12.04
N PRO A 133 -16.55 5.20 12.99
CA PRO A 133 -15.66 5.55 14.07
C PRO A 133 -14.39 6.22 13.56
N THR A 134 -13.83 7.17 14.30
CA THR A 134 -12.57 7.85 13.93
C THR A 134 -11.37 6.91 13.86
N THR A 135 -11.52 5.70 14.40
CA THR A 135 -10.58 4.58 14.36
C THR A 135 -10.77 3.66 13.14
N ASP A 136 -11.81 3.87 12.34
CA ASP A 136 -12.09 3.07 11.14
C ASP A 136 -11.06 3.37 10.02
N PRO A 137 -10.45 2.35 9.40
CA PRO A 137 -9.44 2.54 8.36
C PRO A 137 -9.88 3.45 7.20
N LYS A 138 -11.16 3.41 6.81
CA LYS A 138 -11.70 4.22 5.70
C LYS A 138 -11.82 5.69 6.11
N PHE A 139 -12.34 5.96 7.30
CA PHE A 139 -12.39 7.32 7.84
C PHE A 139 -10.98 7.92 7.98
N MET A 140 -10.04 7.13 8.49
CA MET A 140 -8.67 7.58 8.69
C MET A 140 -7.92 7.80 7.38
N LEU A 141 -8.15 6.97 6.36
CA LEU A 141 -7.60 7.17 5.01
C LEU A 141 -8.14 8.48 4.40
N LEU A 142 -9.45 8.70 4.47
CA LEU A 142 -10.07 9.93 3.97
C LEU A 142 -9.48 11.16 4.68
N LYS A 143 -9.42 11.12 6.02
CA LYS A 143 -8.83 12.20 6.83
C LYS A 143 -7.36 12.45 6.47
N ALA A 144 -6.57 11.40 6.27
CA ALA A 144 -5.16 11.52 5.92
C ALA A 144 -4.92 12.12 4.53
N TYR A 145 -5.84 11.93 3.59
CA TYR A 145 -5.76 12.50 2.24
C TYR A 145 -6.24 13.96 2.16
N THR A 146 -7.20 14.36 3.01
CA THR A 146 -7.87 15.67 2.93
C THR A 146 -7.23 16.78 3.78
N LEU A 147 -6.28 16.45 4.65
CA LEU A 147 -5.55 17.40 5.51
C LEU A 147 -4.30 17.94 4.81
#